data_AF-A0A8D2M565-F1
#
_entry.id   AF-A0A8D2M565-F1
#
_cell.length_a   1.000
_cell.length_b   1.000
_cell.length_c   1.000
_cell.angle_alpha   90.00
_cell.angle_beta   90.00
_cell.angle_gamma   90.00
#
_symmetry.space_group_name_H-M   'P 1'
#
loop_
_entity.id
_entity.type
_entity.pdbx_description
1 polymer ?
#
loop_
_entity_poly.entity_id
_entity_poly.type
_entity_poly.pdbx_seq_one_letter_code
_entity_poly.pdbx_strand_id
1 'polypeptide(L)' 'LLLQPPLATKLLAELPDDARVVAGRYPFPSWSPSCTLGQGLDQVWAYDIKEVRREVQDRAQQSQG' A
#
# COMPACT_ATOMS: atom_id res chain seq x y z
N LEU A 1 15.82 -2.09 8.84
CA LEU A 1 15.86 -0.97 7.88
C LEU A 1 14.44 -0.77 7.33
N LEU A 2 13.59 -0.14 8.13
CA LEU A 2 12.16 0.06 7.86
C LEU A 2 11.92 1.50 7.41
N LEU A 3 12.69 1.96 6.41
CA LEU A 3 12.30 3.16 5.72
C LEU A 3 11.11 2.75 4.86
N GLN A 4 9.90 3.22 5.20
CA GLN A 4 8.85 3.37 4.19
C GLN A 4 9.57 3.92 2.95
N PRO A 5 9.60 3.19 1.82
CA PRO A 5 10.26 3.73 0.65
C PRO A 5 9.64 5.11 0.40
N PRO A 6 10.44 6.15 0.11
CA PRO A 6 9.94 7.51 -0.11
C PRO A 6 8.70 7.56 -1.01
N LEU A 7 8.60 6.58 -1.92
CA LEU A 7 7.47 6.36 -2.81
C LEU A 7 6.14 6.04 -2.09
N ALA A 8 6.09 5.11 -1.13
CA ALA A 8 4.83 4.75 -0.47
C ALA A 8 4.20 5.96 0.23
N THR A 9 5.01 6.69 0.99
CA THR A 9 4.58 7.92 1.67
C THR A 9 4.11 8.98 0.67
N LYS A 10 4.86 9.18 -0.43
CA LYS A 10 4.50 10.14 -1.48
C LYS A 10 3.18 9.77 -2.17
N LEU A 11 2.98 8.50 -2.51
CA LEU A 11 1.75 8.01 -3.13
C LEU A 11 0.53 8.23 -2.24
N LEU A 12 0.63 7.95 -0.93
CA LEU A 12 -0.48 8.19 0.01
C LEU A 12 -0.81 9.67 0.20
N ALA A 13 0.20 10.53 0.12
CA ALA A 13 0.05 11.98 0.28
C ALA A 13 -0.54 12.66 -0.98
N GLU A 14 -0.22 12.15 -2.17
CA GLU A 14 -0.52 12.84 -3.43
C GLU A 14 -1.66 12.22 -4.23
N LEU A 15 -1.94 10.92 -4.07
CA LEU A 15 -3.02 10.26 -4.82
C LEU A 15 -4.39 10.49 -4.16
N PRO A 16 -5.44 10.67 -4.97
CA PRO A 16 -6.81 10.75 -4.48
C PRO A 16 -7.33 9.37 -4.00
N ASP A 17 -8.43 9.37 -3.26
CA ASP A 17 -9.01 8.18 -2.64
C ASP A 17 -9.44 7.10 -3.65
N ASP A 18 -9.89 7.52 -4.82
CA ASP A 18 -10.33 6.66 -5.91
C ASP A 18 -9.17 6.12 -6.78
N ALA A 19 -7.93 6.52 -6.50
CA ALA A 19 -6.77 6.00 -7.19
C ALA A 19 -6.44 4.55 -6.79
N ARG A 20 -5.89 3.83 -7.77
CA ARG A 20 -5.34 2.48 -7.59
C ARG A 20 -3.88 2.44 -8.02
N VAL A 21 -3.03 1.90 -7.16
CA VAL A 21 -1.61 1.64 -7.46
C VAL A 21 -1.46 0.18 -7.85
N VAL A 22 -0.77 -0.08 -8.97
CA VAL A 22 -0.43 -1.44 -9.42
C VAL A 22 1.09 -1.59 -9.43
N ALA A 23 1.62 -2.56 -8.69
CA ALA A 23 3.05 -2.82 -8.59
C ALA A 23 3.37 -4.23 -9.08
N GLY A 24 4.41 -4.37 -9.90
CA GLY A 24 4.97 -5.67 -10.29
C GLY A 24 6.33 -5.89 -9.61
N ARG A 25 6.67 -7.15 -9.33
CA ARG A 25 7.94 -7.62 -8.70
C ARG A 25 8.23 -7.13 -7.27
N TYR A 26 7.92 -5.88 -6.94
CA TYR A 26 8.23 -5.24 -5.67
C TYR A 26 6.94 -4.71 -5.03
N PRO A 27 6.28 -5.50 -4.16
CA PRO A 27 5.11 -5.05 -3.44
C PRO A 27 5.46 -3.97 -2.42
N PHE A 28 4.45 -3.23 -1.95
CA PHE A 28 4.56 -2.35 -0.79
C PHE A 28 4.28 -3.16 0.49
N PRO A 29 5.29 -3.52 1.31
CA PRO A 29 5.12 -4.50 2.39
C PRO A 29 4.20 -4.02 3.52
N SER A 30 4.02 -2.71 3.67
CA SER A 30 3.18 -2.11 4.70
C SER A 30 1.72 -1.96 4.29
N TRP A 31 1.38 -2.20 3.03
CA TRP A 31 0.04 -2.04 2.47
C TRP A 31 -0.59 -3.40 2.21
N SER A 32 -1.88 -3.54 2.50
CA SER A 32 -2.64 -4.73 2.13
C SER A 32 -3.12 -4.60 0.67
N PRO A 33 -2.80 -5.56 -0.22
CA PRO A 33 -3.29 -5.52 -1.59
C PRO A 33 -4.78 -5.87 -1.65
N SER A 34 -5.56 -5.14 -2.45
CA SER A 34 -6.96 -5.49 -2.73
C SER A 34 -7.09 -6.59 -3.78
N CYS A 35 -6.06 -6.77 -4.62
CA CYS A 35 -5.98 -7.88 -5.56
C CYS A 35 -4.51 -8.27 -5.78
N THR A 36 -4.27 -9.56 -6.03
CA THR A 36 -2.98 -10.08 -6.47
C THR A 36 -3.20 -11.02 -7.65
N LEU A 37 -2.36 -10.90 -8.68
CA LEU A 37 -2.43 -11.74 -9.89
C LEU A 37 -1.03 -12.24 -10.27
N GLY A 38 -0.95 -13.41 -10.92
CA GLY A 38 0.32 -14.02 -11.32
C GLY A 38 1.01 -14.75 -10.17
N GLN A 39 2.23 -15.24 -10.42
CA GLN A 39 3.05 -16.01 -9.46
C GLN A 39 4.53 -15.70 -9.68
N GLY A 40 5.34 -15.83 -8.63
CA GLY A 40 6.80 -15.65 -8.73
C GLY A 40 7.18 -14.26 -9.26
N LEU A 41 8.01 -14.22 -10.30
CA LEU A 41 8.51 -12.97 -10.89
C LEU A 41 7.41 -12.16 -11.60
N ASP A 42 6.35 -12.84 -12.04
CA ASP A 42 5.22 -12.22 -12.75
C ASP A 42 4.08 -11.85 -11.80
N GLN A 43 4.30 -11.91 -10.49
CA GLN A 43 3.31 -11.50 -9.51
C GLN A 43 3.14 -9.98 -9.49
N VAL A 44 1.88 -9.56 -9.45
CA VAL A 44 1.42 -8.17 -9.47
C VAL A 44 0.44 -7.95 -8.33
N TRP A 45 0.52 -6.78 -7.69
CA TRP A 45 -0.35 -6.36 -6.58
C TRP A 45 -1.06 -5.06 -6.92
N ALA A 46 -2.34 -5.00 -6.62
CA ALA A 46 -3.15 -3.80 -6.70
C ALA A 46 -3.50 -3.30 -5.30
N TYR A 47 -3.46 -1.98 -5.11
CA TYR A 47 -3.75 -1.31 -3.84
C TYR A 47 -4.73 -0.17 -4.08
N ASP A 48 -5.83 -0.17 -3.32
CA ASP A 48 -6.81 0.93 -3.32
C ASP A 48 -6.41 1.96 -2.26
N ILE A 49 -6.15 3.20 -2.69
CA ILE A 49 -5.56 4.22 -1.80
C ILE A 49 -6.45 4.53 -0.60
N LYS A 50 -7.77 4.55 -0.81
CA LYS A 50 -8.73 4.72 0.29
C LYS A 50 -8.59 3.66 1.38
N GLU A 51 -8.52 2.38 1.01
CA GLU A 51 -8.42 1.27 1.96
C GLU A 51 -7.06 1.25 2.65
N VAL A 52 -5.98 1.48 1.90
CA VAL A 52 -4.64 1.60 2.48
C VAL A 52 -4.59 2.72 3.52
N ARG A 53 -5.16 3.89 3.23
CA ARG A 53 -5.14 5.02 4.17
C ARG A 53 -5.93 4.70 5.44
N ARG A 54 -7.09 4.06 5.31
CA ARG A 54 -7.90 3.59 6.44
C ARG A 54 -7.10 2.63 7.33
N GLU A 55 -6.45 1.63 6.75
CA GLU A 55 -5.62 0.68 7.50
C GLU A 55 -4.45 1.35 8.24
N VAL A 56 -3.78 2.30 7.60
CA VAL A 56 -2.68 3.07 8.22
C VAL A 56 -3.18 3.89 9.41
N GLN A 57 -4.35 4.51 9.28
CA GLN A 57 -4.98 5.29 10.35
C GLN A 57 -5.43 4.39 11.52
N ASP A 58 -6.04 3.25 11.23
CA ASP A 58 -6.51 2.30 12.24
C ASP A 58 -5.34 1.74 13.06
N ARG A 59 -4.22 1.40 12.41
CA ARG A 59 -2.99 0.96 13.09
C ARG A 59 -2.39 2.05 13.97
N ALA A 60 -2.42 3.31 13.54
CA ALA A 60 -1.91 4.43 14.32
C ALA A 60 -2.72 4.63 15.60
N GLN A 61 -4.04 4.46 15.54
CA GLN A 61 -4.94 4.57 16.70
C GLN A 61 -4.74 3.43 17.69
N GLN A 62 -4.56 2.20 17.22
CA GLN A 62 -4.28 1.03 18.06
C GLN A 62 -2.93 1.12 18.79
N SER A 63 -1.96 1.83 18.22
CA SER A 63 -0.63 2.00 18.80
C SER A 63 -0.57 3.06 19.91
N GLN A 64 -1.65 3.83 20.08
CA GLN A 64 -1.77 4.90 21.08
C GLN A 64 -2.66 4.51 22.28
N GLY A 65 -3.19 3.28 22.30
CA GLY A 65 -4.01 2.73 23.38
C GLY A 65 -3.27 1.77 24.30
#